data_AF-A0A158C9V1-F1
#
_entry.id   AF-A0A158C9V1-F1
#
_cell.length_a   1.000
_cell.length_b   1.000
_cell.length_c   1.000
_cell.angle_alpha   90.00
_cell.angle_beta   90.00
_cell.angle_gamma   90.00
#
_symmetry.space_group_name_H-M   'P 1'
#
loop_
_entity.id
_entity.type
_entity.pdbx_description
1 polymer ?
#
loop_
_entity_poly.entity_id
_entity_poly.type
_entity_poly.pdbx_seq_one_letter_code
_entity_poly.pdbx_strand_id
1 'polypeptide(L)'
;MNLSQEVITRCEFRARLGISEEMLNSLLSKCSVFSLGCGNENSFPAVLSEPQHDRRRLFSLCRIIRPAPPSARLSFLTSGHGALRGKSPVEALISKRQFCLVREIASAWASEWSRTIVTVCIGAHSTAPVQAPAYVAIDEVDPRRCVWARAAGAMQYGGYVTPDAPYPYARRATAFITRKSAGCSKETVDAKLDIAILGRVCFASIHLRERSPARYRLVLSADRLDVVEVLGEIVGVMRRESLEKRRKHAREASGQVQGRHFDVKISFWMF
;
A
#
# COMPACT_ATOMS: atom_id res chain seq x y z
N MET A 1 -28.87 -0.74 16.08
CA MET A 1 -28.61 -0.31 14.69
C MET A 1 -29.40 -1.22 13.77
N ASN A 2 -30.20 -0.63 12.88
CA ASN A 2 -31.11 -1.37 12.01
C ASN A 2 -30.39 -1.62 10.67
N LEU A 3 -29.84 -2.84 10.50
CA LEU A 3 -28.94 -3.20 9.39
C LEU A 3 -29.57 -3.07 7.99
N SER A 4 -30.90 -2.99 7.88
CA SER A 4 -31.62 -2.95 6.61
C SER A 4 -31.53 -1.62 5.85
N GLN A 5 -31.21 -0.51 6.53
CA GLN A 5 -31.02 0.80 5.86
C GLN A 5 -29.57 1.05 5.44
N GLU A 6 -28.63 0.21 5.85
CA GLU A 6 -27.19 0.44 5.65
C GLU A 6 -26.66 -0.16 4.35
N VAL A 7 -27.45 -1.00 3.67
CA VAL A 7 -26.99 -1.81 2.53
C VAL A 7 -28.02 -1.77 1.40
N ILE A 8 -27.55 -1.62 0.16
CA ILE A 8 -28.36 -1.57 -1.05
C ILE A 8 -27.86 -2.56 -2.10
N THR A 9 -28.75 -2.94 -3.01
CA THR A 9 -28.43 -3.89 -4.08
C THR A 9 -27.48 -3.28 -5.11
N ARG A 10 -26.77 -4.12 -5.87
CA ARG A 10 -25.92 -3.69 -6.99
C ARG A 10 -26.67 -2.79 -7.99
N CYS A 11 -27.87 -3.18 -8.39
CA CYS A 11 -28.69 -2.42 -9.34
C CYS A 11 -29.06 -1.04 -8.79
N GLU A 12 -29.48 -0.99 -7.52
CA GLU A 12 -29.82 0.25 -6.84
C GLU A 12 -28.58 1.15 -6.66
N PHE A 13 -27.44 0.59 -6.27
CA PHE A 13 -26.17 1.30 -6.12
C PHE A 13 -25.77 1.98 -7.43
N ARG A 14 -25.89 1.27 -8.56
CA ARG A 14 -25.63 1.82 -9.90
C ARG A 14 -26.60 2.93 -10.26
N ALA A 15 -27.89 2.73 -10.01
CA ALA A 15 -28.92 3.72 -10.28
C ALA A 15 -28.66 5.03 -9.51
N ARG A 16 -28.36 4.94 -8.20
CA ARG A 16 -28.05 6.11 -7.36
C ARG A 16 -26.78 6.85 -7.81
N LEU A 17 -25.78 6.11 -8.30
CA LEU A 17 -24.56 6.71 -8.82
C LEU A 17 -24.69 7.23 -10.26
N GLY A 18 -25.68 6.75 -11.02
CA GLY A 18 -25.85 7.06 -12.43
C GLY A 18 -24.76 6.43 -13.31
N ILE A 19 -24.34 5.19 -13.01
CA ILE A 19 -23.21 4.54 -13.67
C ILE A 19 -23.56 3.19 -14.34
N SER A 20 -22.83 2.86 -15.41
CA SER A 20 -22.92 1.57 -16.07
C SER A 20 -22.29 0.44 -15.24
N GLU A 21 -22.50 -0.80 -15.66
CA GLU A 21 -21.94 -2.00 -15.02
C GLU A 21 -20.42 -2.02 -15.14
N GLU A 22 -19.91 -1.66 -16.31
CA GLU A 22 -18.48 -1.57 -16.62
C GLU A 22 -17.80 -0.51 -15.73
N MET A 23 -18.47 0.62 -15.52
CA MET A 23 -17.97 1.67 -14.64
C MET A 23 -17.95 1.20 -13.18
N LEU A 24 -18.97 0.48 -12.72
CA LEU A 24 -18.97 -0.11 -11.37
C LEU A 24 -17.82 -1.11 -11.21
N ASN A 25 -17.61 -1.99 -12.19
CA ASN A 25 -16.48 -2.93 -12.21
C ASN A 25 -15.13 -2.18 -12.21
N SER A 26 -15.04 -1.05 -12.90
CA SER A 26 -13.87 -0.17 -12.84
C SER A 26 -13.66 0.42 -11.44
N LEU A 27 -14.71 0.83 -10.74
CA LEU A 27 -14.61 1.34 -9.37
C LEU A 27 -14.21 0.24 -8.39
N LEU A 28 -14.74 -0.97 -8.54
CA LEU A 28 -14.40 -2.13 -7.71
C LEU A 28 -12.94 -2.55 -7.90
N SER A 29 -12.48 -2.71 -9.14
CA SER A 29 -11.09 -3.04 -9.46
C SER A 29 -10.10 -1.99 -8.94
N LYS A 30 -10.47 -0.69 -9.00
CA LYS A 30 -9.69 0.41 -8.43
C LYS A 30 -9.83 0.55 -6.92
N CYS A 31 -10.69 -0.26 -6.29
CA CYS A 31 -11.02 -0.21 -4.86
C CYS A 31 -11.56 1.15 -4.41
N SER A 32 -12.21 1.87 -5.33
CA SER A 32 -12.91 3.14 -5.07
C SER A 32 -14.23 2.92 -4.34
N VAL A 33 -14.80 1.72 -4.44
CA VAL A 33 -15.98 1.24 -3.71
C VAL A 33 -15.75 -0.20 -3.29
N PHE A 34 -16.61 -0.75 -2.43
CA PHE A 34 -16.53 -2.15 -1.99
C PHE A 34 -17.92 -2.71 -1.69
N SER A 35 -18.07 -4.03 -1.84
CA SER A 35 -19.24 -4.79 -1.40
C SER A 35 -18.98 -5.44 -0.03
N LEU A 36 -20.04 -5.71 0.74
CA LEU A 36 -19.93 -6.28 2.09
C LEU A 36 -19.82 -7.80 2.12
N GLY A 37 -20.11 -8.48 1.01
CA GLY A 37 -19.91 -9.93 0.88
C GLY A 37 -20.80 -10.81 1.78
N CYS A 38 -21.85 -10.27 2.40
CA CYS A 38 -22.89 -11.10 3.02
C CYS A 38 -23.72 -11.80 1.92
N GLY A 39 -23.43 -13.08 1.66
CA GLY A 39 -24.07 -13.85 0.59
C GLY A 39 -23.49 -13.57 -0.79
N ASN A 40 -24.34 -13.58 -1.82
CA ASN A 40 -23.99 -13.54 -3.25
C ASN A 40 -23.46 -12.15 -3.68
N GLU A 41 -22.29 -11.68 -3.20
CA GLU A 41 -21.49 -10.51 -3.67
C GLU A 41 -22.20 -9.17 -4.03
N ASN A 42 -23.51 -9.02 -3.79
CA ASN A 42 -24.38 -8.03 -4.45
C ASN A 42 -24.86 -6.88 -3.55
N SER A 43 -24.23 -6.75 -2.40
CA SER A 43 -24.65 -5.86 -1.32
C SER A 43 -23.61 -4.77 -1.07
N PHE A 44 -24.02 -3.52 -1.24
CA PHE A 44 -23.17 -2.32 -1.17
C PHE A 44 -23.60 -1.42 -0.02
N PRO A 45 -22.67 -0.79 0.71
CA PRO A 45 -23.05 0.20 1.70
C PRO A 45 -23.78 1.39 1.07
N ALA A 46 -24.96 1.73 1.60
CA ALA A 46 -25.79 2.83 1.10
C ALA A 46 -25.02 4.16 1.09
N VAL A 47 -24.24 4.41 2.15
CA VAL A 47 -23.38 5.59 2.35
C VAL A 47 -22.43 5.88 1.18
N LEU A 48 -22.02 4.86 0.42
CA LEU A 48 -21.14 5.04 -0.74
C LEU A 48 -21.85 5.64 -1.96
N SER A 49 -23.18 5.69 -1.95
CA SER A 49 -24.02 6.19 -3.05
C SER A 49 -24.73 7.51 -2.75
N GLU A 50 -24.67 7.98 -1.49
CA GLU A 50 -25.43 9.15 -1.05
C GLU A 50 -24.97 10.44 -1.73
N PRO A 51 -25.91 11.26 -2.24
CA PRO A 51 -25.58 12.45 -3.01
C PRO A 51 -24.95 13.57 -2.17
N GLN A 52 -25.15 13.55 -0.85
CA GLN A 52 -24.62 14.53 0.09
C GLN A 52 -23.10 14.48 0.28
N HIS A 53 -22.43 13.40 -0.14
CA HIS A 53 -21.00 13.23 0.04
C HIS A 53 -20.20 13.60 -1.22
N ASP A 54 -19.03 14.21 -1.03
CA ASP A 54 -18.06 14.39 -2.12
C ASP A 54 -17.53 13.01 -2.56
N ARG A 55 -18.12 12.50 -3.65
CA ARG A 55 -17.79 11.19 -4.23
C ARG A 55 -16.31 11.03 -4.51
N ARG A 56 -15.62 12.09 -4.96
CA ARG A 56 -14.19 12.02 -5.28
C ARG A 56 -13.36 11.79 -4.01
N ARG A 57 -13.70 12.49 -2.93
CA ARG A 57 -13.04 12.33 -1.63
C ARG A 57 -13.37 10.99 -1.00
N LEU A 58 -14.63 10.56 -1.06
CA LEU A 58 -15.07 9.27 -0.54
C LEU A 58 -14.39 8.10 -1.24
N PHE A 59 -14.34 8.11 -2.59
CA PHE A 59 -13.64 7.06 -3.34
C PHE A 59 -12.13 7.07 -3.12
N SER A 60 -11.54 8.25 -2.88
CA SER A 60 -10.16 8.35 -2.44
C SER A 60 -9.94 7.71 -1.06
N LEU A 61 -10.89 7.93 -0.14
CA LEU A 61 -10.86 7.34 1.19
C LEU A 61 -11.02 5.81 1.14
N CYS A 62 -11.95 5.28 0.34
CA CYS A 62 -12.10 3.83 0.11
C CYS A 62 -10.79 3.16 -0.31
N ARG A 63 -10.02 3.81 -1.19
CA ARG A 63 -8.70 3.33 -1.61
C ARG A 63 -7.66 3.36 -0.49
N ILE A 64 -7.85 4.20 0.54
CA ILE A 64 -7.03 4.23 1.74
C ILE A 64 -7.33 3.07 2.66
N ILE A 65 -8.60 2.88 2.96
CA ILE A 65 -9.05 1.88 3.93
C ILE A 65 -9.16 0.46 3.34
N ARG A 66 -8.86 0.29 2.04
CA ARG A 66 -8.88 -1.00 1.34
C ARG A 66 -8.22 -2.17 2.10
N PRO A 67 -7.08 -2.01 2.80
CA PRO A 67 -6.43 -3.14 3.47
C PRO A 67 -7.34 -3.89 4.46
N ALA A 68 -8.33 -3.21 5.06
CA ALA A 68 -9.26 -3.81 5.99
C ALA A 68 -10.34 -4.68 5.30
N PRO A 69 -10.99 -5.62 6.01
CA PRO A 69 -12.20 -6.29 5.56
C PRO A 69 -13.36 -5.31 5.30
N PRO A 70 -14.29 -5.62 4.38
CA PRO A 70 -15.40 -4.72 4.04
C PRO A 70 -16.24 -4.23 5.22
N SER A 71 -16.57 -5.09 6.19
CA SER A 71 -17.33 -4.70 7.38
C SER A 71 -16.59 -3.67 8.24
N ALA A 72 -15.29 -3.85 8.44
CA ALA A 72 -14.45 -2.90 9.14
C ALA A 72 -14.33 -1.57 8.40
N ARG A 73 -14.27 -1.59 7.05
CA ARG A 73 -14.29 -0.35 6.25
C ARG A 73 -15.60 0.42 6.44
N LEU A 74 -16.75 -0.28 6.43
CA LEU A 74 -18.04 0.36 6.68
C LEU A 74 -18.09 0.98 8.07
N SER A 75 -17.72 0.21 9.10
CA SER A 75 -17.66 0.72 10.48
C SER A 75 -16.75 1.94 10.60
N PHE A 76 -15.57 1.93 9.97
CA PHE A 76 -14.69 3.10 9.94
C PHE A 76 -15.37 4.32 9.31
N LEU A 77 -16.06 4.14 8.19
CA LEU A 77 -16.69 5.25 7.46
C LEU A 77 -17.84 5.91 8.24
N THR A 78 -18.62 5.12 9.00
CA THR A 78 -19.86 5.58 9.64
C THR A 78 -19.71 5.87 11.13
N SER A 79 -18.71 5.30 11.80
CA SER A 79 -18.52 5.51 13.24
C SER A 79 -17.88 6.86 13.53
N GLY A 80 -18.34 7.50 14.61
CA GLY A 80 -17.75 8.74 15.10
C GLY A 80 -16.30 8.55 15.55
N HIS A 81 -15.43 9.50 15.23
CA HIS A 81 -14.01 9.43 15.58
C HIS A 81 -13.61 10.57 16.54
N GLY A 82 -12.91 10.25 17.63
CA GLY A 82 -12.50 11.24 18.65
C GLY A 82 -11.69 12.40 18.05
N ALA A 83 -10.70 12.09 17.22
CA ALA A 83 -9.90 13.09 16.50
C ALA A 83 -10.72 13.98 15.53
N LEU A 84 -11.92 13.55 15.13
CA LEU A 84 -12.86 14.30 14.30
C LEU A 84 -13.96 14.97 15.13
N ARG A 85 -13.78 15.08 16.45
CA ARG A 85 -14.75 15.64 17.40
C ARG A 85 -16.08 14.89 17.38
N GLY A 86 -16.01 13.56 17.29
CA GLY A 86 -17.18 12.68 17.26
C GLY A 86 -17.84 12.54 15.90
N LYS A 87 -17.43 13.31 14.88
CA LYS A 87 -17.92 13.15 13.50
C LYS A 87 -17.39 11.87 12.88
N SER A 88 -18.18 11.28 11.98
CA SER A 88 -17.71 10.18 11.16
C SER A 88 -16.75 10.66 10.06
N PRO A 89 -15.85 9.81 9.55
CA PRO A 89 -15.01 10.15 8.41
C PRO A 89 -15.77 10.66 7.19
N VAL A 90 -16.98 10.14 6.95
CA VAL A 90 -17.84 10.54 5.84
C VAL A 90 -18.42 11.95 6.04
N GLU A 91 -18.87 12.29 7.24
CA GLU A 91 -19.32 13.65 7.59
C GLU A 91 -18.20 14.68 7.49
N ALA A 92 -16.96 14.27 7.81
CA ALA A 92 -15.78 15.11 7.76
C ALA A 92 -15.24 15.34 6.33
N LEU A 93 -15.86 14.77 5.29
CA LEU A 93 -15.41 14.95 3.90
C LEU A 93 -15.76 16.33 3.31
N ILE A 94 -16.61 17.12 3.95
CA ILE A 94 -17.16 18.38 3.39
C ILE A 94 -16.03 19.41 3.15
N SER A 95 -15.14 19.62 4.11
CA SER A 95 -14.06 20.61 3.99
C SER A 95 -12.71 19.98 3.59
N LYS A 96 -11.91 20.71 2.80
CA LYS A 96 -10.58 20.25 2.37
C LYS A 96 -9.66 19.97 3.57
N ARG A 97 -9.72 20.82 4.60
CA ARG A 97 -8.89 20.68 5.81
C ARG A 97 -9.25 19.42 6.59
N GLN A 98 -10.55 19.18 6.82
CA GLN A 98 -10.98 17.95 7.50
C GLN A 98 -10.69 16.72 6.65
N PHE A 99 -10.83 16.80 5.33
CA PHE A 99 -10.45 15.70 4.46
C PHE A 99 -8.96 15.33 4.57
N CYS A 100 -8.05 16.30 4.69
CA CYS A 100 -6.64 16.00 4.95
C CYS A 100 -6.45 15.22 6.26
N LEU A 101 -7.10 15.66 7.34
CA LEU A 101 -7.06 14.97 8.63
C LEU A 101 -7.67 13.55 8.54
N VAL A 102 -8.80 13.39 7.86
CA VAL A 102 -9.44 12.08 7.62
C VAL A 102 -8.48 11.14 6.89
N ARG A 103 -7.72 11.64 5.91
CA ARG A 103 -6.75 10.82 5.17
C ARG A 103 -5.60 10.36 6.05
N GLU A 104 -5.12 11.20 6.97
CA GLU A 104 -4.08 10.83 7.93
C GLU A 104 -4.57 9.74 8.88
N ILE A 105 -5.73 9.96 9.51
CA ILE A 105 -6.39 8.97 10.38
C ILE A 105 -6.60 7.66 9.62
N ALA A 106 -7.16 7.70 8.42
CA ALA A 106 -7.43 6.52 7.62
C ALA A 106 -6.15 5.78 7.20
N SER A 107 -5.03 6.49 7.02
CA SER A 107 -3.75 5.86 6.67
C SER A 107 -3.11 5.17 7.89
N ALA A 108 -3.22 5.78 9.08
CA ALA A 108 -2.83 5.15 10.33
C ALA A 108 -3.68 3.90 10.59
N TRP A 109 -5.01 4.04 10.58
CA TRP A 109 -5.94 2.94 10.76
C TRP A 109 -5.73 1.81 9.74
N ALA A 110 -5.55 2.13 8.45
CA ALA A 110 -5.31 1.12 7.42
C ALA A 110 -4.01 0.31 7.62
N SER A 111 -3.04 0.84 8.37
CA SER A 111 -1.78 0.16 8.67
C SER A 111 -1.98 -1.04 9.60
N GLU A 112 -2.96 -0.98 10.50
CA GLU A 112 -3.31 -2.06 11.44
C GLU A 112 -3.82 -3.33 10.71
N TRP A 113 -4.30 -3.18 9.48
CA TRP A 113 -4.89 -4.26 8.71
C TRP A 113 -3.90 -5.00 7.80
N SER A 114 -2.61 -4.63 7.83
CA SER A 114 -1.59 -5.31 7.04
C SER A 114 -0.23 -5.34 7.75
N ARG A 115 0.37 -6.52 7.76
CA ARG A 115 1.73 -6.73 8.24
C ARG A 115 2.69 -6.90 7.08
N THR A 116 3.86 -6.28 7.21
CA THR A 116 5.03 -6.59 6.40
C THR A 116 5.95 -7.46 7.23
N ILE A 117 6.40 -8.56 6.64
CA ILE A 117 7.32 -9.51 7.26
C ILE A 117 8.59 -9.53 6.41
N VAL A 118 9.72 -9.27 7.04
CA VAL A 118 11.04 -9.39 6.42
C VAL A 118 11.69 -10.63 7.01
N THR A 119 11.92 -11.63 6.16
CA THR A 119 12.54 -12.90 6.57
C THR A 119 13.89 -13.05 5.88
N VAL A 120 14.95 -13.36 6.62
CA VAL A 120 16.29 -13.63 6.08
C VAL A 120 16.68 -15.07 6.38
N CYS A 121 17.18 -15.74 5.36
CA CYS A 121 17.61 -17.13 5.42
C CYS A 121 19.06 -17.22 4.92
N ILE A 122 19.90 -18.00 5.60
CA ILE A 122 21.28 -18.22 5.16
C ILE A 122 21.30 -19.17 3.97
N GLY A 123 22.13 -18.86 2.97
CA GLY A 123 22.21 -19.61 1.72
C GLY A 123 21.24 -19.10 0.65
N ALA A 124 21.09 -19.88 -0.42
CA ALA A 124 20.22 -19.54 -1.54
C ALA A 124 18.90 -20.32 -1.44
N HIS A 125 17.79 -19.61 -1.47
CA HIS A 125 16.45 -20.19 -1.32
C HIS A 125 15.54 -19.77 -2.46
N SER A 126 14.77 -20.69 -3.03
CA SER A 126 13.77 -20.37 -4.06
C SER A 126 12.45 -19.91 -3.45
N THR A 127 12.10 -20.47 -2.29
CA THR A 127 10.91 -20.15 -1.50
C THR A 127 11.30 -19.95 -0.04
N ALA A 128 10.44 -19.35 0.77
CA ALA A 128 10.68 -19.27 2.21
C ALA A 128 10.90 -20.69 2.76
N PRO A 129 12.04 -20.97 3.42
CA PRO A 129 12.38 -22.33 3.86
C PRO A 129 11.52 -22.76 5.05
N VAL A 130 11.40 -24.07 5.23
CA VAL A 130 10.76 -24.70 6.40
C VAL A 130 11.64 -24.58 7.65
N GLN A 131 12.96 -24.43 7.47
CA GLN A 131 13.93 -24.26 8.54
C GLN A 131 13.80 -22.88 9.22
N ALA A 132 14.28 -22.79 10.47
CA ALA A 132 14.28 -21.55 11.22
C ALA A 132 15.07 -20.45 10.48
N PRO A 133 14.46 -19.28 10.23
CA PRO A 133 15.14 -18.16 9.59
C PRO A 133 16.22 -17.56 10.50
N ALA A 134 17.23 -16.95 9.90
CA ALA A 134 18.28 -16.25 10.63
C ALA A 134 17.82 -14.91 11.19
N TYR A 135 16.76 -14.35 10.61
CA TYR A 135 16.13 -13.10 11.06
C TYR A 135 14.71 -13.00 10.52
N VAL A 136 13.81 -12.54 11.37
CA VAL A 136 12.45 -12.15 11.03
C VAL A 136 12.17 -10.82 11.70
N ALA A 137 11.67 -9.85 10.94
CA ALA A 137 11.14 -8.62 11.47
C ALA A 137 9.73 -8.36 10.92
N ILE A 138 8.83 -7.93 11.80
CA ILE A 138 7.42 -7.71 11.49
C ILE A 138 7.01 -6.31 11.91
N ASP A 139 6.28 -5.63 11.03
CA ASP A 139 5.68 -4.32 11.31
C ASP A 139 4.31 -4.18 10.64
N GLU A 140 3.42 -3.45 11.30
CA GLU A 140 2.08 -3.13 10.83
C GLU A 140 2.15 -1.83 10.03
N VAL A 141 1.97 -1.94 8.72
CA VAL A 141 2.24 -0.83 7.82
C VAL A 141 1.34 -0.90 6.58
N ASP A 142 0.81 0.25 6.20
CA ASP A 142 -0.01 0.40 5.01
C ASP A 142 0.67 -0.24 3.78
N PRO A 143 0.03 -1.26 3.18
CA PRO A 143 0.63 -2.05 2.11
C PRO A 143 0.79 -1.29 0.79
N ARG A 144 0.26 -0.06 0.70
CA ARG A 144 0.40 0.84 -0.45
C ARG A 144 1.71 1.64 -0.41
N ARG A 145 2.40 1.67 0.74
CA ARG A 145 3.77 2.20 0.83
C ARG A 145 4.70 1.30 0.00
N CYS A 146 5.77 1.89 -0.54
CA CYS A 146 6.71 1.10 -1.35
C CYS A 146 7.31 -0.02 -0.51
N VAL A 147 7.56 -1.17 -1.14
CA VAL A 147 8.04 -2.38 -0.46
C VAL A 147 9.31 -2.12 0.37
N TRP A 148 10.22 -1.29 -0.15
CA TRP A 148 11.46 -0.93 0.53
C TRP A 148 11.26 -0.02 1.75
N ALA A 149 10.30 0.89 1.71
CA ALA A 149 9.97 1.71 2.88
C ALA A 149 9.31 0.87 3.98
N ARG A 150 8.49 -0.12 3.60
CA ARG A 150 7.89 -1.06 4.55
C ARG A 150 8.93 -1.98 5.17
N ALA A 151 9.80 -2.56 4.35
CA ALA A 151 10.89 -3.41 4.84
C ALA A 151 11.84 -2.65 5.76
N ALA A 152 12.22 -1.41 5.41
CA ALA A 152 13.03 -0.57 6.28
C ALA A 152 12.33 -0.27 7.62
N GLY A 153 11.01 -0.01 7.58
CA GLY A 153 10.20 0.18 8.78
C GLY A 153 10.24 -1.04 9.69
N ALA A 154 9.96 -2.22 9.13
CA ALA A 154 10.04 -3.49 9.85
C ALA A 154 11.40 -3.74 10.48
N MET A 155 12.49 -3.47 9.76
CA MET A 155 13.84 -3.73 10.27
C MET A 155 14.30 -2.74 11.35
N GLN A 156 13.85 -1.48 11.28
CA GLN A 156 14.34 -0.39 12.16
C GLN A 156 13.48 -0.18 13.40
N TYR A 157 12.17 -0.27 13.24
CA TYR A 157 11.18 0.08 14.26
C TYR A 157 10.26 -1.09 14.60
N GLY A 158 10.48 -2.26 13.99
CA GLY A 158 9.57 -3.39 14.06
C GLY A 158 9.24 -3.76 15.49
N GLY A 159 7.95 -3.88 15.80
CA GLY A 159 7.46 -4.29 17.11
C GLY A 159 7.78 -5.75 17.44
N TYR A 160 8.24 -6.54 16.46
CA TYR A 160 8.68 -7.91 16.64
C TYR A 160 9.88 -8.23 15.77
N VAL A 161 10.99 -8.62 16.41
CA VAL A 161 12.22 -9.10 15.78
C VAL A 161 12.60 -10.43 16.43
N THR A 162 13.00 -11.42 15.64
CA THR A 162 13.46 -12.72 16.16
C THR A 162 14.39 -13.44 15.17
N PRO A 163 15.42 -14.17 15.64
CA PRO A 163 15.96 -14.12 17.00
C PRO A 163 16.54 -12.73 17.33
N ASP A 164 16.89 -12.50 18.59
CA ASP A 164 17.65 -11.30 18.97
C ASP A 164 19.08 -11.38 18.42
N ALA A 165 19.70 -10.21 18.24
CA ALA A 165 21.10 -10.11 17.85
C ALA A 165 22.03 -10.85 18.85
N PRO A 166 23.22 -11.30 18.44
CA PRO A 166 23.89 -11.04 17.15
C PRO A 166 23.39 -11.93 16.01
N TYR A 167 23.38 -11.37 14.80
CA TYR A 167 23.04 -12.11 13.59
C TYR A 167 24.27 -12.76 12.95
N PRO A 168 24.10 -13.89 12.24
CA PRO A 168 25.22 -14.58 11.63
C PRO A 168 25.85 -13.80 10.47
N TYR A 169 27.16 -13.97 10.29
CA TYR A 169 27.84 -13.59 9.06
C TYR A 169 27.67 -14.69 8.01
N ALA A 170 27.31 -14.34 6.78
CA ALA A 170 27.24 -15.29 5.69
C ALA A 170 27.68 -14.66 4.37
N ARG A 171 28.29 -15.49 3.50
CA ARG A 171 28.64 -15.09 2.13
C ARG A 171 27.44 -15.10 1.19
N ARG A 172 26.37 -15.81 1.56
CA ARG A 172 25.13 -15.91 0.79
C ARG A 172 23.93 -15.90 1.71
N ALA A 173 22.91 -15.16 1.34
CA ALA A 173 21.63 -15.13 2.01
C ALA A 173 20.51 -14.87 1.01
N THR A 174 19.30 -15.27 1.36
CA THR A 174 18.08 -14.89 0.65
C THR A 174 17.17 -14.15 1.63
N ALA A 175 16.61 -13.03 1.19
CA ALA A 175 15.61 -12.29 1.96
C ALA A 175 14.27 -12.29 1.24
N PHE A 176 13.18 -12.44 2.00
CA PHE A 176 11.80 -12.35 1.53
C PHE A 176 11.12 -11.17 2.22
N ILE A 177 10.47 -10.31 1.44
CA ILE A 177 9.58 -9.27 1.96
C ILE A 177 8.16 -9.70 1.62
N THR A 178 7.44 -10.19 2.62
CA THR A 178 6.06 -10.66 2.46
C THR A 178 5.07 -9.69 3.08
N ARG A 179 3.85 -9.75 2.58
CA ARG A 179 2.69 -9.04 3.11
C ARG A 179 1.66 -10.04 3.57
N LYS A 180 1.13 -9.84 4.78
CA LYS A 180 -0.02 -10.53 5.33
C LYS A 180 -1.14 -9.53 5.61
N SER A 181 -2.30 -9.72 5.01
CA SER A 181 -3.48 -8.92 5.31
C SER A 181 -4.29 -9.59 6.40
N ALA A 182 -4.91 -8.81 7.28
CA ALA A 182 -5.78 -9.36 8.31
C ALA A 182 -6.95 -10.13 7.69
N GLY A 183 -7.30 -11.28 8.29
CA GLY A 183 -8.33 -12.18 7.78
C GLY A 183 -7.92 -12.99 6.53
N CYS A 184 -6.71 -12.80 6.00
CA CYS A 184 -6.17 -13.64 4.93
C CYS A 184 -5.18 -14.67 5.50
N SER A 185 -5.40 -15.95 5.20
CA SER A 185 -4.49 -17.03 5.57
C SER A 185 -3.21 -17.04 4.74
N LYS A 186 -3.27 -16.56 3.50
CA LYS A 186 -2.16 -16.61 2.54
C LYS A 186 -1.31 -15.35 2.60
N GLU A 187 -0.01 -15.54 2.79
CA GLU A 187 0.99 -14.48 2.63
C GLU A 187 1.32 -14.26 1.16
N THR A 188 1.62 -13.01 0.83
CA THR A 188 2.04 -12.60 -0.52
C THR A 188 3.49 -12.18 -0.49
N VAL A 189 4.35 -12.78 -1.31
CA VAL A 189 5.73 -12.30 -1.50
C VAL A 189 5.70 -11.08 -2.41
N ASP A 190 6.04 -9.91 -1.87
CA ASP A 190 6.14 -8.66 -2.65
C ASP A 190 7.54 -8.50 -3.26
N ALA A 191 8.58 -8.96 -2.56
CA ALA A 191 9.95 -8.99 -3.05
C ALA A 191 10.74 -10.19 -2.53
N LYS A 192 11.69 -10.66 -3.33
CA LYS A 192 12.75 -11.61 -2.96
C LYS A 192 14.10 -11.02 -3.35
N LEU A 193 15.09 -11.18 -2.48
CA LEU A 193 16.47 -10.75 -2.71
C LEU A 193 17.40 -11.94 -2.57
N ASP A 194 18.19 -12.21 -3.59
CA ASP A 194 19.30 -13.16 -3.52
C ASP A 194 20.61 -12.38 -3.37
N ILE A 195 21.31 -12.60 -2.26
CA ILE A 195 22.42 -11.78 -1.79
C ILE A 195 23.71 -12.62 -1.79
N ALA A 196 24.76 -12.10 -2.42
CA ALA A 196 26.10 -12.67 -2.39
C ALA A 196 27.12 -11.61 -1.96
N ILE A 197 27.90 -11.90 -0.92
CA ILE A 197 28.84 -10.99 -0.27
C ILE A 197 30.27 -11.47 -0.53
N LEU A 198 31.10 -10.58 -1.10
CA LEU A 198 32.50 -10.79 -1.44
C LEU A 198 33.32 -9.62 -0.87
N GLY A 199 33.78 -9.77 0.37
CA GLY A 199 34.44 -8.68 1.11
C GLY A 199 33.48 -7.50 1.27
N ARG A 200 33.94 -6.30 0.89
CA ARG A 200 33.11 -5.07 0.86
C ARG A 200 32.13 -4.98 -0.30
N VAL A 201 32.07 -5.95 -1.19
CA VAL A 201 31.18 -5.88 -2.35
C VAL A 201 30.03 -6.86 -2.17
N CYS A 202 28.81 -6.36 -2.30
CA CYS A 202 27.60 -7.15 -2.30
C CYS A 202 26.95 -7.14 -3.68
N PHE A 203 26.54 -8.32 -4.14
CA PHE A 203 25.73 -8.51 -5.34
C PHE A 203 24.32 -8.92 -4.90
N ALA A 204 23.32 -8.14 -5.28
CA ALA A 204 21.93 -8.41 -4.96
C ALA A 204 21.11 -8.60 -6.25
N SER A 205 20.44 -9.74 -6.38
CA SER A 205 19.41 -9.95 -7.40
C SER A 205 18.04 -9.75 -6.76
N ILE A 206 17.26 -8.82 -7.30
CA ILE A 206 15.98 -8.40 -6.74
C ILE A 206 14.86 -8.84 -7.66
N HIS A 207 13.93 -9.63 -7.12
CA HIS A 207 12.76 -10.14 -7.79
C HIS A 207 11.52 -9.50 -7.17
N LEU A 208 10.78 -8.72 -7.96
CA LEU A 208 9.52 -8.11 -7.54
C LEU A 208 8.36 -8.84 -8.21
N ARG A 209 7.21 -8.94 -7.53
CA ARG A 209 6.04 -9.75 -7.94
C ARG A 209 5.58 -9.56 -9.39
N GLU A 210 5.81 -8.38 -9.98
CA GLU A 210 5.30 -8.01 -11.31
C GLU A 210 6.37 -7.29 -12.15
N ARG A 211 7.66 -7.57 -11.90
CA ARG A 211 8.75 -6.93 -12.65
C ARG A 211 9.88 -7.91 -12.95
N SER A 212 10.55 -7.66 -14.06
CA SER A 212 11.79 -8.35 -14.40
C SER A 212 12.81 -8.20 -13.26
N PRO A 213 13.58 -9.27 -12.98
CA PRO A 213 14.63 -9.21 -11.98
C PRO A 213 15.64 -8.11 -12.30
N ALA A 214 16.11 -7.41 -11.27
CA ALA A 214 17.16 -6.41 -11.39
C ALA A 214 18.39 -6.86 -10.59
N ARG A 215 19.59 -6.58 -11.11
CA ARG A 215 20.86 -6.90 -10.44
C ARG A 215 21.55 -5.62 -10.00
N TYR A 216 22.05 -5.65 -8.79
CA TYR A 216 22.72 -4.53 -8.16
C TYR A 216 24.08 -4.97 -7.64
N ARG A 217 25.07 -4.07 -7.79
CA ARG A 217 26.37 -4.16 -7.16
C ARG A 217 26.48 -3.00 -6.18
N LEU A 218 26.74 -3.30 -4.92
CA LEU A 218 26.84 -2.33 -3.85
C LEU A 218 28.20 -2.45 -3.16
N VAL A 219 28.75 -1.31 -2.75
CA VAL A 219 29.92 -1.26 -1.86
C VAL A 219 29.39 -1.04 -0.44
N LEU A 220 29.72 -1.96 0.45
CA LEU A 220 29.31 -1.98 1.84
C LEU A 220 30.08 -0.92 2.64
N SER A 221 29.45 -0.38 3.69
CA SER A 221 30.09 0.65 4.53
C SER A 221 31.26 0.13 5.35
N ALA A 222 31.27 -1.17 5.68
CA ALA A 222 32.32 -1.84 6.45
C ALA A 222 32.74 -3.19 5.84
N ASP A 223 33.92 -3.67 6.22
CA ASP A 223 34.47 -4.98 5.81
C ASP A 223 33.73 -6.18 6.43
N ARG A 224 33.08 -5.95 7.58
CA ARG A 224 32.37 -6.96 8.34
C ARG A 224 31.02 -6.41 8.74
N LEU A 225 30.00 -6.85 8.00
CA LEU A 225 28.61 -6.64 8.32
C LEU A 225 27.93 -7.99 8.42
N ASP A 226 27.03 -8.15 9.38
CA ASP A 226 26.17 -9.33 9.44
C ASP A 226 25.11 -9.30 8.32
N VAL A 227 24.37 -10.39 8.15
CA VAL A 227 23.39 -10.50 7.05
C VAL A 227 22.24 -9.49 7.15
N VAL A 228 21.89 -9.02 8.35
CA VAL A 228 20.81 -8.05 8.58
C VAL A 228 21.29 -6.64 8.26
N GLU A 229 22.52 -6.30 8.65
CA GLU A 229 23.17 -5.04 8.31
C GLU A 229 23.34 -4.90 6.78
N VAL A 230 23.83 -5.94 6.11
CA VAL A 230 23.93 -5.95 4.63
C VAL A 230 22.56 -5.76 3.98
N LEU A 231 21.52 -6.46 4.47
CA LEU A 231 20.17 -6.27 3.97
C LEU A 231 19.68 -4.82 4.20
N GLY A 232 20.00 -4.24 5.36
CA GLY A 232 19.66 -2.86 5.71
C GLY A 232 20.24 -1.86 4.72
N GLU A 233 21.50 -2.04 4.31
CA GLU A 233 22.11 -1.21 3.27
C GLU A 233 21.42 -1.33 1.91
N ILE A 234 21.15 -2.58 1.47
CA ILE A 234 20.44 -2.84 0.20
C ILE A 234 19.07 -2.16 0.21
N VAL A 235 18.28 -2.40 1.26
CA VAL A 235 16.94 -1.81 1.42
C VAL A 235 17.02 -0.28 1.46
N GLY A 236 18.03 0.27 2.13
CA GLY A 236 18.29 1.71 2.17
C GLY A 236 18.53 2.32 0.78
N VAL A 237 19.36 1.68 -0.04
CA VAL A 237 19.60 2.10 -1.44
C VAL A 237 18.33 2.00 -2.27
N MET A 238 17.62 0.87 -2.21
CA MET A 238 16.39 0.65 -2.99
C MET A 238 15.27 1.63 -2.61
N ARG A 239 15.19 2.00 -1.33
CA ARG A 239 14.26 3.01 -0.82
C ARG A 239 14.57 4.38 -1.43
N ARG A 240 15.84 4.80 -1.47
CA ARG A 240 16.25 6.09 -2.08
C ARG A 240 15.93 6.13 -3.57
N GLU A 241 16.31 5.11 -4.33
CA GLU A 241 16.00 5.03 -5.76
C GLU A 241 14.49 5.12 -6.03
N SER A 242 13.68 4.45 -5.21
CA SER A 242 12.23 4.48 -5.34
C SER A 242 11.63 5.86 -5.07
N LEU A 243 12.21 6.61 -4.14
CA LEU A 243 11.81 7.99 -3.84
C LEU A 243 12.21 8.94 -4.98
N GLU A 244 13.40 8.78 -5.53
CA GLU A 244 13.88 9.57 -6.68
C GLU A 244 13.03 9.34 -7.92
N LYS A 245 12.73 8.07 -8.25
CA LYS A 245 11.81 7.73 -9.34
C LYS A 245 10.46 8.39 -9.14
N ARG A 246 9.87 8.35 -7.93
CA ARG A 246 8.60 9.01 -7.64
C ARG A 246 8.67 10.53 -7.80
N ARG A 247 9.74 11.17 -7.33
CA ARG A 247 9.96 12.62 -7.49
C ARG A 247 10.08 13.01 -8.96
N LYS A 248 10.80 12.23 -9.77
CA LYS A 248 10.92 12.46 -11.22
C LYS A 248 9.57 12.38 -11.93
N HIS A 249 8.80 11.32 -11.69
CA HIS A 249 7.46 11.16 -12.26
C HIS A 249 6.50 12.28 -11.80
N ALA A 250 6.58 12.71 -10.54
CA ALA A 250 5.76 13.80 -10.04
C ALA A 250 6.10 15.12 -10.74
N ARG A 251 7.39 15.42 -10.96
CA ARG A 251 7.85 16.59 -11.70
C ARG A 251 7.38 16.59 -13.15
N GLU A 252 7.51 15.45 -13.83
CA GLU A 252 7.05 15.26 -15.22
C GLU A 252 5.53 15.44 -15.33
N ALA A 253 4.76 14.88 -14.40
CA ALA A 253 3.31 15.04 -14.34
C ALA A 253 2.88 16.49 -14.08
N SER A 254 3.61 17.24 -13.24
CA SER A 254 3.34 18.67 -13.03
C SER A 254 3.79 19.55 -14.20
N GLY A 255 4.88 19.20 -14.89
CA GLY A 255 5.37 19.93 -16.07
C GLY A 255 4.45 19.80 -17.28
N GLN A 256 3.76 18.67 -17.44
CA GLN A 256 2.76 18.49 -18.50
C GLN A 256 1.49 19.33 -18.31
N VAL A 257 1.19 19.83 -17.11
CA VAL A 257 0.01 20.68 -16.85
C VAL A 257 0.26 22.14 -17.27
N GLN A 258 1.52 22.57 -17.39
CA GLN A 258 1.86 23.96 -17.70
C GLN A 258 2.09 24.23 -19.21
N GLY A 259 2.06 23.18 -20.05
CA GLY A 259 2.27 23.26 -21.50
C GLY A 259 1.02 23.26 -22.38
N ARG A 260 -0.20 23.27 -21.80
CA ARG A 260 -1.45 23.44 -22.57
C ARG A 260 -1.91 24.89 -22.51
N HIS A 261 -1.17 25.78 -23.16
CA HIS A 261 -1.74 27.04 -23.63
C HIS A 261 -2.73 26.66 -24.75
N PHE A 262 -4.02 26.87 -24.49
CA PHE A 262 -5.04 26.84 -25.53
C PHE A 262 -4.80 28.05 -26.45
N ASP A 263 -4.17 27.84 -27.59
CA ASP A 263 -4.27 28.76 -28.72
C ASP A 263 -5.69 28.63 -29.30
N VAL A 264 -6.60 29.47 -28.81
CA VAL A 264 -7.90 29.68 -29.44
C VAL A 264 -7.70 30.70 -30.54
N LYS A 265 -7.39 30.25 -31.76
CA LYS A 265 -7.58 31.05 -32.97
C LYS A 265 -9.06 31.03 -33.33
N ILE A 266 -9.77 32.10 -32.98
CA ILE A 266 -11.06 32.43 -33.59
C ILE A 266 -10.75 33.20 -34.88
N SER A 267 -11.04 32.57 -36.02
CA SER A 267 -11.07 33.25 -37.31
C SER A 267 -12.53 33.54 -37.65
N PHE A 268 -12.90 34.82 -37.58
CA PHE A 268 -14.15 35.36 -38.13
C PHE A 268 -14.00 35.43 -39.65
N TRP A 269 -14.93 34.85 -40.41
CA TRP A 269 -15.13 35.18 -41.82
C TRP A 269 -16.44 35.94 -41.94
N MET A 270 -16.39 37.11 -42.57
CA MET A 270 -17.53 37.92 -42.95
C MET A 270 -17.34 38.27 -44.44
N PHE A 271 -18.32 37.84 -45.23
CA PHE A 271 -18.49 37.95 -46.69
C PHE A 271 -17.62 37.05 -47.58
#